data_AF-A0A059GC18-F1
#
_entry.id   AF-A0A059GC18-F1
#
_cell.length_a   1.000
_cell.length_b   1.000
_cell.length_c   1.000
_cell.angle_alpha   90.00
_cell.angle_beta   90.00
_cell.angle_gamma   90.00
#
_symmetry.space_group_name_H-M   'P 1'
#
loop_
_entity.id
_entity.type
_entity.pdbx_description
1 polymer ?
#
loop_
_entity_poly.entity_id
_entity_poly.type
_entity_poly.pdbx_seq_one_letter_code
_entity_poly.pdbx_strand_id
1 'polypeptide(L)'
;MLRAFLILCAVFSLDVTARADTQTCAAASEPSCMFEAIWAAASPLPPEKKARIQPFFLETVGQAGDAALLQQWQARLGAPAIHRSPAVDYAVDQARDVVAESGWDGFEQRARTGAVPFNTGRPEIMAAGVRLAPDAVTKRRLTQAMFDLAQTKHTRGGMGDDFEKSDFGHALAELSMRACDLSGFDRAVAMTAAPDSLRYALWRARITGHAGALASRIRKEASADDTRHVRGALEGYAPVASLGYCAR
;
A
#
# COMPACT_ATOMS: atom_id res chain seq x y z
N MET A 1 -4.39 64.30 -44.90
CA MET A 1 -4.90 64.07 -43.53
C MET A 1 -5.06 62.57 -43.32
N LEU A 2 -4.66 62.11 -42.14
CA LEU A 2 -4.36 60.74 -41.74
C LEU A 2 -5.63 59.87 -41.50
N ARG A 3 -5.41 58.54 -41.53
CA ARG A 3 -6.13 57.43 -40.82
C ARG A 3 -7.42 56.89 -41.46
N ALA A 4 -7.71 55.58 -41.46
CA ALA A 4 -6.96 54.39 -41.07
C ALA A 4 -7.67 53.14 -41.63
N PHE A 5 -6.88 52.16 -42.06
CA PHE A 5 -7.30 50.77 -42.28
C PHE A 5 -7.74 50.13 -40.96
N LEU A 6 -8.83 49.35 -40.97
CA LEU A 6 -9.14 48.40 -39.89
C LEU A 6 -9.21 46.99 -40.48
N ILE A 7 -8.25 46.20 -40.00
CA ILE A 7 -7.92 44.84 -40.39
C ILE A 7 -8.83 43.86 -39.66
N LEU A 8 -9.25 42.85 -40.42
CA LEU A 8 -9.92 41.62 -40.03
C LEU A 8 -9.18 40.94 -38.85
N CYS A 9 -9.80 40.80 -37.68
CA CYS A 9 -9.33 39.88 -36.64
C CYS A 9 -10.19 38.61 -36.68
N ALA A 10 -9.70 37.60 -37.40
CA ALA A 10 -10.16 36.23 -37.27
C ALA A 10 -9.84 35.74 -35.85
N VAL A 11 -10.88 35.54 -35.05
CA VAL A 11 -10.78 34.89 -33.74
C VAL A 11 -10.53 33.41 -34.00
N PHE A 12 -9.25 33.03 -34.08
CA PHE A 12 -8.87 31.63 -33.95
C PHE A 12 -9.11 31.23 -32.50
N SER A 13 -10.09 30.34 -32.32
CA SER A 13 -10.28 29.54 -31.13
C SER A 13 -8.97 28.82 -30.80
N LEU A 14 -8.22 29.35 -29.83
CA LEU A 14 -7.23 28.55 -29.14
C LEU A 14 -8.03 27.66 -28.19
N ASP A 15 -8.42 26.49 -28.69
CA ASP A 15 -8.67 25.33 -27.85
C ASP A 15 -7.41 25.12 -27.01
N VAL A 16 -7.46 25.61 -25.78
CA VAL A 16 -6.57 25.13 -24.71
C VAL A 16 -7.06 23.71 -24.43
N THR A 17 -6.67 22.77 -25.26
CA THR A 17 -6.52 21.39 -24.83
C THR A 17 -5.46 21.45 -23.74
N ALA A 18 -5.89 21.54 -22.49
CA ALA A 18 -5.06 21.28 -21.34
C ALA A 18 -4.40 19.92 -21.62
N ARG A 19 -3.11 19.97 -21.95
CA ARG A 19 -2.25 18.79 -21.99
C ARG A 19 -2.51 18.10 -20.66
N ALA A 20 -2.97 16.85 -20.70
CA ALA A 20 -2.93 15.98 -19.54
C ALA A 20 -1.45 15.73 -19.24
N ASP A 21 -0.78 16.75 -18.68
CA ASP A 21 0.62 16.70 -18.36
C ASP A 21 0.79 15.56 -17.36
N THR A 22 1.70 14.67 -17.72
CA THR A 22 2.24 13.60 -16.90
C THR A 22 2.92 14.20 -15.67
N GLN A 23 2.12 14.74 -14.76
CA GLN A 23 2.60 15.52 -13.63
C GLN A 23 3.06 14.56 -12.56
N THR A 24 4.35 14.23 -12.56
CA THR A 24 5.02 13.61 -11.42
C THR A 24 4.86 14.51 -10.21
N CYS A 25 4.59 13.94 -9.04
CA CYS A 25 4.54 14.72 -7.82
C CYS A 25 5.96 15.08 -7.37
N ALA A 26 6.24 16.38 -7.26
CA ALA A 26 7.54 16.87 -6.78
C ALA A 26 7.68 16.67 -5.27
N ALA A 27 8.92 16.50 -4.78
CA ALA A 27 9.20 16.08 -3.40
C ALA A 27 8.61 17.01 -2.32
N ALA A 28 8.66 18.34 -2.51
CA ALA A 28 8.21 19.31 -1.49
C ALA A 28 6.69 19.33 -1.25
N SER A 29 5.89 18.81 -2.19
CA SER A 29 4.43 18.74 -2.11
C SER A 29 3.91 17.34 -2.44
N GLU A 30 4.76 16.32 -2.30
CA GLU A 30 4.46 14.97 -2.75
C GLU A 30 3.19 14.41 -2.11
N PRO A 31 2.99 14.48 -0.77
CA PRO A 31 1.76 14.00 -0.15
C PRO A 31 0.51 14.65 -0.72
N SER A 32 0.47 15.98 -0.82
CA SER A 32 -0.66 16.71 -1.39
C SER A 32 -0.97 16.24 -2.81
N CYS A 33 0.04 16.19 -3.68
CA CYS A 33 -0.12 15.77 -5.07
C CYS A 33 -0.49 14.29 -5.21
N MET A 34 0.03 13.41 -4.36
CA MET A 34 -0.29 11.99 -4.38
C MET A 34 -1.73 11.74 -3.93
N PHE A 35 -2.21 12.41 -2.89
CA PHE A 35 -3.61 12.32 -2.49
C PHE A 35 -4.56 12.89 -3.55
N GLU A 36 -4.18 13.97 -4.24
CA GLU A 36 -4.92 14.45 -5.41
C GLU A 36 -4.95 13.40 -6.53
N ALA A 37 -3.83 12.75 -6.85
CA ALA A 37 -3.78 11.70 -7.86
C ALA A 37 -4.66 10.51 -7.50
N ILE A 38 -4.63 10.07 -6.23
CA ILE A 38 -5.45 8.96 -5.72
C ILE A 38 -6.93 9.31 -5.77
N TRP A 39 -7.33 10.50 -5.29
CA TRP A 39 -8.72 10.91 -5.34
C TRP A 39 -9.22 11.15 -6.77
N ALA A 40 -8.37 11.69 -7.65
CA ALA A 40 -8.69 11.85 -9.07
C ALA A 40 -8.97 10.48 -9.72
N ALA A 41 -8.24 9.43 -9.34
CA ALA A 41 -8.49 8.06 -9.82
C ALA A 41 -9.83 7.49 -9.33
N ALA A 42 -10.44 8.06 -8.28
CA ALA A 42 -11.80 7.72 -7.85
C ALA A 42 -12.89 8.46 -8.65
N SER A 43 -12.55 9.48 -9.46
CA SER A 43 -13.54 10.28 -10.21
C SER A 43 -14.50 9.47 -11.08
N PRO A 44 -14.06 8.43 -11.83
CA PRO A 44 -14.95 7.62 -12.65
C PRO A 44 -15.93 6.76 -11.85
N LEU A 45 -15.70 6.56 -10.54
CA LEU A 45 -16.54 5.69 -9.72
C LEU A 45 -17.93 6.32 -9.50
N PRO A 46 -18.98 5.47 -9.47
CA PRO A 46 -20.30 5.85 -9.01
C PRO A 46 -20.30 6.46 -7.58
N PRO A 47 -21.24 7.36 -7.25
CA PRO A 47 -21.31 8.05 -5.95
C PRO A 47 -21.27 7.11 -4.74
N GLU A 48 -21.96 5.98 -4.79
CA GLU A 48 -22.03 4.99 -3.71
C GLU A 48 -20.72 4.23 -3.50
N LYS A 49 -19.89 4.09 -4.54
CA LYS A 49 -18.54 3.53 -4.41
C LYS A 49 -17.59 4.58 -3.85
N LYS A 50 -17.70 5.84 -4.28
CA LYS A 50 -16.92 6.97 -3.73
C LYS A 50 -17.20 7.18 -2.24
N ALA A 51 -18.46 7.15 -1.83
CA ALA A 51 -18.87 7.24 -0.42
C ALA A 51 -18.26 6.12 0.44
N ARG A 52 -18.10 4.92 -0.12
CA ARG A 52 -17.45 3.79 0.58
C ARG A 52 -15.93 3.94 0.71
N ILE A 53 -15.27 4.61 -0.24
CA ILE A 53 -13.81 4.84 -0.19
C ILE A 53 -13.46 6.05 0.69
N GLN A 54 -14.31 7.07 0.71
CA GLN A 54 -14.07 8.35 1.39
C GLN A 54 -13.54 8.21 2.83
N PRO A 55 -14.10 7.36 3.71
CA PRO A 55 -13.55 7.21 5.07
C PRO A 55 -12.12 6.67 5.07
N PHE A 56 -11.81 5.69 4.22
CA PHE A 56 -10.46 5.11 4.10
C PHE A 56 -9.48 6.13 3.55
N PHE A 57 -9.91 6.94 2.56
CA PHE A 57 -9.09 8.01 2.02
C PHE A 57 -8.73 9.04 3.10
N LEU A 58 -9.72 9.54 3.84
CA LEU A 58 -9.50 10.52 4.91
C LEU A 58 -8.65 9.96 6.06
N GLU A 59 -8.81 8.68 6.38
CA GLU A 59 -7.96 7.97 7.34
C GLU A 59 -6.51 7.95 6.86
N THR A 60 -6.24 7.60 5.60
CA THR A 60 -4.88 7.60 5.04
C THR A 60 -4.28 9.02 4.96
N VAL A 61 -5.08 10.03 4.64
CA VAL A 61 -4.62 11.43 4.71
C VAL A 61 -4.20 11.79 6.13
N GLY A 62 -4.98 11.41 7.13
CA GLY A 62 -4.65 11.66 8.53
C GLY A 62 -3.35 10.97 8.98
N GLN A 63 -3.04 9.80 8.42
CA GLN A 63 -1.78 9.10 8.68
C GLN A 63 -0.53 9.84 8.17
N ALA A 64 -0.67 10.83 7.28
CA ALA A 64 0.44 11.65 6.82
C ALA A 64 0.96 12.66 7.87
N GLY A 65 0.22 12.87 8.96
CA GLY A 65 0.61 13.80 10.03
C GLY A 65 0.50 15.29 9.66
N ASP A 66 0.00 15.62 8.46
CA ASP A 66 -0.23 17.00 8.02
C ASP A 66 -1.68 17.43 8.32
N ALA A 67 -1.84 18.19 9.41
CA ALA A 67 -3.15 18.66 9.86
C ALA A 67 -3.81 19.64 8.87
N ALA A 68 -3.03 20.45 8.14
CA ALA A 68 -3.57 21.40 7.18
C ALA A 68 -4.11 20.66 5.95
N LEU A 69 -3.37 19.66 5.47
CA LEU A 69 -3.81 18.79 4.38
C LEU A 69 -5.07 17.99 4.78
N LEU A 70 -5.11 17.45 6.00
CA LEU A 70 -6.28 16.75 6.48
C LEU A 70 -7.52 17.65 6.54
N GLN A 71 -7.40 18.85 7.12
CA GLN A 71 -8.49 19.82 7.19
C GLN A 71 -9.00 20.22 5.79
N GLN A 72 -8.08 20.43 4.84
CA GLN A 72 -8.44 20.72 3.45
C GLN A 72 -9.30 19.60 2.85
N TRP A 73 -8.92 18.34 3.03
CA TRP A 73 -9.66 17.20 2.50
C TRP A 73 -10.99 16.97 3.23
N GLN A 74 -11.05 17.16 4.55
CA GLN A 74 -12.31 17.09 5.30
C GLN A 74 -13.31 18.14 4.80
N ALA A 75 -12.86 19.39 4.58
CA ALA A 75 -13.69 20.45 4.03
C ALA A 75 -14.15 20.14 2.60
N ARG A 76 -13.25 19.66 1.73
CA ARG A 76 -13.56 19.31 0.34
C ARG A 76 -14.58 18.18 0.23
N LEU A 77 -14.47 17.18 1.10
CA LEU A 77 -15.31 15.98 1.06
C LEU A 77 -16.54 16.08 1.96
N GLY A 78 -16.67 17.15 2.76
CA GLY A 78 -17.79 17.37 3.65
C GLY A 78 -17.95 16.29 4.73
N ALA A 79 -16.84 15.66 5.15
CA ALA A 79 -16.87 14.61 6.16
C ALA A 79 -15.63 14.67 7.07
N PRO A 80 -15.77 14.34 8.37
CA PRO A 80 -14.63 14.22 9.25
C PRO A 80 -13.83 12.95 8.92
N ALA A 81 -12.51 12.98 9.16
CA ALA A 81 -11.75 11.74 9.24
C ALA A 81 -12.22 10.96 10.47
N ILE A 82 -12.47 9.67 10.25
CA ILE A 82 -12.80 8.74 11.32
C ILE A 82 -11.52 7.98 11.60
N HIS A 83 -10.95 8.15 12.80
CA HIS A 83 -9.98 7.20 13.31
C HIS A 83 -10.74 5.95 13.73
N ARG A 84 -10.61 4.87 12.97
CA ARG A 84 -11.05 3.58 13.45
C ARG A 84 -10.13 3.18 14.60
N SER A 85 -10.71 2.77 15.73
CA SER A 85 -9.95 2.03 16.72
C SER A 85 -9.20 0.90 16.01
N PRO A 86 -7.92 0.64 16.34
CA PRO A 86 -7.21 -0.49 15.76
C PRO A 86 -8.09 -1.73 15.91
N ALA A 87 -8.33 -2.46 14.82
CA ALA A 87 -8.98 -3.76 14.93
C ALA A 87 -8.17 -4.60 15.92
N VAL A 88 -8.84 -5.45 16.71
CA VAL A 88 -8.15 -6.45 17.54
C VAL A 88 -7.20 -7.21 16.62
N ASP A 89 -5.89 -7.12 16.90
CA ASP A 89 -4.88 -7.78 16.09
C ASP A 89 -4.74 -9.23 16.58
N TYR A 90 -5.70 -10.05 16.18
CA TYR A 90 -5.77 -11.46 16.56
C TYR A 90 -4.47 -12.22 16.22
N ALA A 91 -3.77 -11.83 15.16
CA ALA A 91 -2.50 -12.46 14.78
C ALA A 91 -1.40 -12.14 15.80
N VAL A 92 -1.35 -10.92 16.32
CA VAL A 92 -0.44 -10.53 17.42
C VAL A 92 -0.76 -11.27 18.70
N ASP A 93 -2.04 -11.36 19.08
CA ASP A 93 -2.44 -12.07 20.29
C ASP A 93 -2.10 -13.56 20.20
N GLN A 94 -2.45 -14.21 19.08
CA GLN A 94 -2.08 -15.60 18.81
C GLN A 94 -0.56 -15.81 18.83
N ALA A 95 0.20 -14.88 18.25
CA ALA A 95 1.66 -15.00 18.25
C ALA A 95 2.24 -14.89 19.67
N ARG A 96 1.72 -13.96 20.49
CA ARG A 96 2.12 -13.81 21.89
C ARG A 96 1.82 -15.07 22.69
N ASP A 97 0.62 -15.63 22.53
CA ASP A 97 0.20 -16.82 23.27
C ASP A 97 1.11 -18.01 22.97
N VAL A 98 1.42 -18.27 21.69
CA VAL A 98 2.29 -19.38 21.31
C VAL A 98 3.73 -19.19 21.83
N VAL A 99 4.25 -17.95 21.76
CA VAL A 99 5.59 -17.64 22.28
C VAL A 99 5.62 -17.79 23.81
N ALA A 100 4.59 -17.35 24.51
CA ALA A 100 4.48 -17.51 25.96
C ALA A 100 4.39 -18.99 26.38
N GLU A 101 3.68 -19.81 25.61
CA GLU A 101 3.49 -21.24 25.87
C GLU A 101 4.76 -22.06 25.59
N SER A 102 5.46 -21.77 24.50
CA SER A 102 6.46 -22.71 23.93
C SER A 102 7.79 -22.08 23.52
N GLY A 103 7.97 -20.78 23.78
CA GLY A 103 9.13 -20.02 23.35
C GLY A 103 9.23 -19.86 21.83
N TRP A 104 10.31 -19.23 21.38
CA TRP A 104 10.51 -18.93 19.96
C TRP A 104 10.78 -20.17 19.10
N ASP A 105 11.40 -21.20 19.67
CA ASP A 105 11.64 -22.46 18.97
C ASP A 105 10.35 -23.26 18.79
N GLY A 106 9.50 -23.28 19.83
CA GLY A 106 8.17 -23.87 19.76
C GLY A 106 7.25 -23.13 18.80
N PHE A 107 7.33 -21.80 18.76
CA PHE A 107 6.62 -20.96 17.78
C PHE A 107 6.98 -21.35 16.34
N GLU A 108 8.27 -21.42 16.01
CA GLU A 108 8.72 -21.78 14.67
C GLU A 108 8.31 -23.22 14.31
N GLN A 109 8.52 -24.17 15.23
CA GLN A 109 8.18 -25.57 14.99
C GLN A 109 6.67 -25.75 14.76
N ARG A 110 5.83 -25.08 15.55
CA ARG A 110 4.36 -25.14 15.43
C ARG A 110 3.88 -24.51 14.11
N ALA A 111 4.51 -23.43 13.67
CA ALA A 111 4.25 -22.84 12.35
C ALA A 111 4.64 -23.80 11.21
N ARG A 112 5.79 -24.48 11.33
CA ARG A 112 6.26 -25.46 10.34
C ARG A 112 5.32 -26.65 10.19
N THR A 113 4.77 -27.15 11.30
CA THR A 113 3.81 -28.25 11.28
C THR A 113 2.39 -27.84 10.92
N GLY A 114 2.10 -26.53 10.86
CA GLY A 114 0.76 -26.01 10.60
C GLY A 114 -0.24 -26.33 11.72
N ALA A 115 0.23 -26.56 12.94
CA ALA A 115 -0.63 -26.82 14.09
C ALA A 115 -1.31 -25.53 14.57
N VAL A 116 -2.48 -25.66 15.23
CA VAL A 116 -3.26 -24.53 15.76
C VAL A 116 -2.35 -23.58 16.58
N PRO A 117 -2.39 -22.26 16.34
CA PRO A 117 -3.31 -21.52 15.47
C PRO A 117 -2.88 -21.38 14.00
N PHE A 118 -1.71 -21.89 13.61
CA PHE A 118 -1.16 -21.76 12.26
C PHE A 118 -1.83 -22.65 11.20
N ASN A 119 -2.94 -23.31 11.52
CA ASN A 119 -3.76 -23.97 10.51
C ASN A 119 -4.63 -22.97 9.71
N THR A 120 -4.75 -21.73 10.20
CA THR A 120 -5.46 -20.62 9.53
C THR A 120 -4.67 -19.33 9.72
N GLY A 121 -4.45 -18.55 8.66
CA GLY A 121 -3.75 -17.26 8.78
C GLY A 121 -2.28 -17.38 9.20
N ARG A 122 -1.62 -18.48 8.81
CA ARG A 122 -0.23 -18.77 9.17
C ARG A 122 0.74 -17.63 8.78
N PRO A 123 0.68 -17.08 7.55
CA PRO A 123 1.54 -15.96 7.17
C PRO A 123 1.40 -14.74 8.09
N GLU A 124 0.18 -14.38 8.47
CA GLU A 124 -0.14 -13.24 9.33
C GLU A 124 0.38 -13.44 10.75
N ILE A 125 0.13 -14.61 11.35
CA ILE A 125 0.61 -14.95 12.70
C ILE A 125 2.13 -14.97 12.72
N MET A 126 2.78 -15.58 11.71
CA MET A 126 4.25 -15.57 11.62
C MET A 126 4.80 -14.14 11.47
N ALA A 127 4.18 -13.30 10.64
CA ALA A 127 4.60 -11.91 10.50
C ALA A 127 4.44 -11.11 11.81
N ALA A 128 3.39 -11.37 12.58
CA ALA A 128 3.23 -10.83 13.92
C ALA A 128 4.36 -11.31 14.86
N GLY A 129 4.71 -12.60 14.81
CA GLY A 129 5.88 -13.15 15.52
C GLY A 129 7.19 -12.46 15.15
N VAL A 130 7.43 -12.19 13.86
CA VAL A 130 8.61 -11.43 13.39
C VAL A 130 8.65 -10.02 13.97
N ARG A 131 7.50 -9.36 14.10
CA ARG A 131 7.39 -8.02 14.71
C ARG A 131 7.63 -8.04 16.23
N LEU A 132 7.27 -9.14 16.90
CA LEU A 132 7.45 -9.34 18.35
C LEU A 132 8.83 -9.89 18.74
N ALA A 133 9.63 -10.34 17.78
CA ALA A 133 10.93 -10.95 18.03
C ALA A 133 11.82 -10.02 18.89
N PRO A 134 12.48 -10.55 19.95
CA PRO A 134 13.20 -9.75 20.93
C PRO A 134 14.51 -9.18 20.39
N ASP A 135 15.04 -9.77 19.32
CA ASP A 135 16.34 -9.43 18.75
C ASP A 135 16.39 -9.70 17.24
N ALA A 136 17.45 -9.18 16.60
CA ALA A 136 17.66 -9.31 15.16
C ALA A 136 17.99 -10.75 14.71
N VAL A 137 18.48 -11.61 15.60
CA VAL A 137 18.77 -13.02 15.28
C VAL A 137 17.47 -13.78 15.12
N THR A 138 16.58 -13.68 16.11
CA THR A 138 15.25 -14.27 16.12
C THR A 138 14.42 -13.73 14.95
N LYS A 139 14.46 -12.41 14.71
CA LYS A 139 13.75 -11.79 13.59
C LYS A 139 14.19 -12.37 12.23
N ARG A 140 15.51 -12.49 12.00
CA ARG A 140 16.05 -13.07 10.76
C ARG A 140 15.68 -14.54 10.61
N ARG A 141 15.78 -15.32 11.70
CA ARG A 141 15.40 -16.73 11.71
C ARG A 141 13.94 -16.94 11.31
N LEU A 142 13.02 -16.22 11.96
CA LEU A 142 11.59 -16.32 11.65
C LEU A 142 11.26 -15.85 10.24
N THR A 143 11.91 -14.79 9.76
CA THR A 143 11.75 -14.30 8.38
C THR A 143 12.22 -15.36 7.37
N GLN A 144 13.34 -16.03 7.63
CA GLN A 144 13.81 -17.12 6.78
C GLN A 144 12.86 -18.32 6.82
N ALA A 145 12.32 -18.68 7.99
CA ALA A 145 11.32 -19.75 8.10
C ALA A 145 10.06 -19.45 7.28
N MET A 146 9.60 -18.19 7.25
CA MET A 146 8.48 -17.77 6.37
C MET A 146 8.83 -17.95 4.89
N PHE A 147 10.04 -17.58 4.46
CA PHE A 147 10.49 -17.80 3.09
C PHE A 147 10.56 -19.30 2.72
N ASP A 148 11.04 -20.14 3.63
CA ASP A 148 11.10 -21.59 3.42
C ASP A 148 9.69 -22.18 3.26
N LEU A 149 8.75 -21.75 4.12
CA LEU A 149 7.35 -22.17 4.06
C LEU A 149 6.66 -21.74 2.77
N ALA A 150 6.94 -20.53 2.29
CA ALA A 150 6.41 -20.03 1.01
C ALA A 150 6.88 -20.85 -0.21
N GLN A 151 8.00 -21.57 -0.09
CA GLN A 151 8.57 -22.40 -1.15
C GLN A 151 8.20 -23.88 -1.03
N THR A 152 7.63 -24.29 0.10
CA THR A 152 7.29 -25.68 0.35
C THR A 152 6.04 -26.03 -0.48
N LYS A 153 6.20 -26.88 -1.50
CA LYS A 153 5.05 -27.50 -2.17
C LYS A 153 4.44 -28.51 -1.20
N HIS A 154 3.19 -28.32 -0.79
CA HIS A 154 2.51 -29.38 -0.07
C HIS A 154 2.15 -30.47 -1.08
N THR A 155 2.41 -31.72 -0.72
CA THR A 155 2.18 -32.88 -1.60
C THR A 155 0.70 -33.15 -1.91
N ARG A 156 -0.22 -32.33 -1.40
CA ARG A 156 -1.64 -32.32 -1.79
C ARG A 156 -1.84 -31.36 -2.96
N GLY A 157 -1.51 -31.82 -4.17
CA GLY A 157 -1.70 -31.07 -5.41
C GLY A 157 -3.09 -30.45 -5.52
N GLY A 158 -3.19 -29.16 -5.23
CA GLY A 158 -4.42 -28.39 -5.20
C GLY A 158 -4.14 -26.89 -5.12
N MET A 159 -5.15 -26.10 -5.49
CA MET A 159 -5.11 -24.63 -5.61
C MET A 159 -4.72 -23.87 -4.31
N GLY A 160 -4.63 -24.57 -3.16
CA GLY A 160 -4.31 -23.98 -1.85
C GLY A 160 -2.83 -23.58 -1.66
N ASP A 161 -1.91 -24.27 -2.32
CA ASP A 161 -0.46 -24.02 -2.16
C ASP A 161 -0.06 -22.66 -2.76
N ASP A 162 -0.65 -22.29 -3.90
CA ASP A 162 -0.39 -21.01 -4.56
C ASP A 162 -1.02 -19.83 -3.78
N PHE A 163 -2.12 -20.08 -3.07
CA PHE A 163 -2.77 -19.09 -2.21
C PHE A 163 -1.89 -18.78 -0.99
N GLU A 164 -1.48 -19.82 -0.25
CA GLU A 164 -0.65 -19.64 0.95
C GLU A 164 0.72 -19.03 0.60
N LYS A 165 1.33 -19.45 -0.52
CA LYS A 165 2.55 -18.82 -1.04
C LYS A 165 2.36 -17.33 -1.29
N SER A 166 1.23 -16.93 -1.88
CA SER A 166 0.93 -15.54 -2.17
C SER A 166 0.77 -14.71 -0.90
N ASP A 167 0.12 -15.26 0.12
CA ASP A 167 -0.07 -14.63 1.42
C ASP A 167 1.26 -14.46 2.17
N PHE A 168 2.12 -15.48 2.16
CA PHE A 168 3.50 -15.35 2.63
C PHE A 168 4.26 -14.27 1.86
N GLY A 169 4.14 -14.23 0.53
CA GLY A 169 4.75 -13.19 -0.30
C GLY A 169 4.29 -11.78 0.12
N HIS A 170 3.00 -11.60 0.39
CA HIS A 170 2.46 -10.33 0.87
C HIS A 170 3.00 -9.94 2.24
N ALA A 171 2.93 -10.85 3.22
CA ALA A 171 3.39 -10.61 4.58
C ALA A 171 4.90 -10.31 4.64
N LEU A 172 5.71 -11.06 3.88
CA LEU A 172 7.15 -10.82 3.75
C LEU A 172 7.44 -9.48 3.06
N ALA A 173 6.70 -9.11 2.01
CA ALA A 173 6.87 -7.83 1.35
C ALA A 173 6.56 -6.65 2.30
N GLU A 174 5.54 -6.77 3.16
CA GLU A 174 5.24 -5.75 4.17
C GLU A 174 6.37 -5.65 5.19
N LEU A 175 6.85 -6.78 5.72
CA LEU A 175 7.96 -6.82 6.69
C LEU A 175 9.23 -6.20 6.11
N SER A 176 9.62 -6.60 4.89
CA SER A 176 10.79 -6.06 4.20
C SER A 176 10.64 -4.58 3.87
N MET A 177 9.45 -4.14 3.42
CA MET A 177 9.16 -2.72 3.18
C MET A 177 9.34 -1.90 4.45
N ARG A 178 8.79 -2.34 5.58
CA ARG A 178 8.93 -1.64 6.88
C ARG A 178 10.39 -1.63 7.35
N ALA A 179 11.12 -2.71 7.13
CA ALA A 179 12.52 -2.86 7.50
C ALA A 179 13.52 -2.21 6.52
N CYS A 180 13.05 -1.60 5.43
CA CYS A 180 13.90 -1.01 4.39
C CYS A 180 14.83 -2.02 3.69
N ASP A 181 14.43 -3.29 3.61
CA ASP A 181 15.17 -4.37 2.96
C ASP A 181 14.69 -4.56 1.51
N LEU A 182 15.37 -3.89 0.56
CA LEU A 182 14.99 -3.96 -0.86
C LEU A 182 15.15 -5.37 -1.43
N SER A 183 16.20 -6.10 -1.04
CA SER A 183 16.45 -7.44 -1.58
C SER A 183 15.41 -8.44 -1.09
N GLY A 184 15.07 -8.40 0.20
CA GLY A 184 13.99 -9.21 0.76
C GLY A 184 12.63 -8.83 0.15
N PHE A 185 12.40 -7.53 -0.06
CA PHE A 185 11.19 -7.03 -0.70
C PHE A 185 11.00 -7.58 -2.11
N ASP A 186 12.00 -7.42 -2.99
CA ASP A 186 11.91 -7.87 -4.39
C ASP A 186 11.73 -9.41 -4.45
N ARG A 187 12.39 -10.17 -3.57
CA ARG A 187 12.17 -11.63 -3.43
C ARG A 187 10.75 -11.97 -2.98
N ALA A 188 10.20 -11.22 -2.02
CA ALA A 188 8.86 -11.46 -1.48
C ALA A 188 7.75 -11.15 -2.50
N VAL A 189 7.86 -10.02 -3.20
CA VAL A 189 6.89 -9.60 -4.22
C VAL A 189 6.79 -10.61 -5.35
N ALA A 190 7.91 -11.22 -5.77
CA ALA A 190 7.94 -12.25 -6.80
C ALA A 190 7.13 -13.52 -6.45
N MET A 191 6.76 -13.71 -5.18
CA MET A 191 5.93 -14.83 -4.73
C MET A 191 4.43 -14.50 -4.69
N THR A 192 4.05 -13.23 -4.82
CA THR A 192 2.66 -12.77 -4.74
C THR A 192 1.90 -13.07 -6.02
N ALA A 193 0.56 -13.13 -5.93
CA ALA A 193 -0.29 -13.34 -7.11
C ALA A 193 -0.28 -12.16 -8.12
N ALA A 194 0.08 -10.96 -7.68
CA ALA A 194 0.07 -9.75 -8.50
C ALA A 194 1.31 -8.88 -8.22
N PRO A 195 2.51 -9.33 -8.64
CA PRO A 195 3.78 -8.67 -8.32
C PRO A 195 3.85 -7.23 -8.85
N ASP A 196 3.24 -6.97 -10.01
CA ASP A 196 3.23 -5.66 -10.64
C ASP A 196 2.16 -4.71 -10.09
N SER A 197 1.42 -5.11 -9.04
CA SER A 197 0.36 -4.28 -8.48
C SER A 197 0.87 -2.92 -8.00
N LEU A 198 0.00 -1.91 -8.09
CA LEU A 198 0.33 -0.55 -7.66
C LEU A 198 0.73 -0.49 -6.18
N ARG A 199 0.16 -1.35 -5.33
CA ARG A 199 0.52 -1.47 -3.90
C ARG A 199 2.02 -1.75 -3.75
N TYR A 200 2.53 -2.79 -4.42
CA TYR A 200 3.94 -3.16 -4.33
C TYR A 200 4.86 -2.14 -4.99
N ALA A 201 4.42 -1.48 -6.07
CA ALA A 201 5.18 -0.38 -6.66
C ALA A 201 5.37 0.79 -5.65
N LEU A 202 4.33 1.16 -4.91
CA LEU A 202 4.40 2.21 -3.89
C LEU A 202 5.20 1.76 -2.65
N TRP A 203 5.05 0.52 -2.21
CA TRP A 203 5.87 -0.05 -1.13
C TRP A 203 7.35 -0.08 -1.48
N ARG A 204 7.69 -0.46 -2.73
CA ARG A 204 9.05 -0.37 -3.23
C ARG A 204 9.55 1.06 -3.25
N ALA A 205 8.72 2.01 -3.70
CA ALA A 205 9.04 3.42 -3.71
C ALA A 205 9.31 3.98 -2.31
N ARG A 206 8.68 3.44 -1.25
CA ARG A 206 9.07 3.77 0.14
C ARG A 206 10.54 3.46 0.42
N ILE A 207 11.04 2.34 -0.11
CA ILE A 207 12.43 1.92 0.08
C ILE A 207 13.38 2.73 -0.81
N THR A 208 13.02 2.95 -2.08
CA THR A 208 13.92 3.58 -3.06
C THR A 208 13.80 5.11 -3.15
N GLY A 209 12.72 5.67 -2.60
CA GLY A 209 12.30 7.06 -2.80
C GLY A 209 11.39 7.25 -4.03
N HIS A 210 10.86 8.47 -4.16
CA HIS A 210 10.20 9.01 -5.35
C HIS A 210 8.87 8.34 -5.73
N ALA A 211 7.99 8.09 -4.76
CA ALA A 211 6.62 7.62 -5.01
C ALA A 211 5.84 8.58 -5.92
N GLY A 212 6.19 9.87 -5.95
CA GLY A 212 5.61 10.86 -6.85
C GLY A 212 5.68 10.53 -8.34
N ALA A 213 6.62 9.67 -8.77
CA ALA A 213 6.68 9.19 -10.15
C ALA A 213 5.46 8.31 -10.52
N LEU A 214 4.82 7.67 -9.53
CA LEU A 214 3.67 6.78 -9.73
C LEU A 214 2.33 7.53 -9.84
N ALA A 215 2.29 8.84 -9.62
CA ALA A 215 1.08 9.65 -9.73
C ALA A 215 0.39 9.54 -11.10
N SER A 216 1.18 9.48 -12.17
CA SER A 216 0.65 9.31 -13.53
C SER A 216 0.01 7.93 -13.73
N ARG A 217 0.62 6.87 -13.19
CA ARG A 217 0.11 5.51 -13.22
C ARG A 217 -1.21 5.39 -12.44
N ILE A 218 -1.27 5.97 -11.24
CA ILE A 218 -2.48 6.03 -10.41
C ILE A 218 -3.66 6.59 -11.21
N ARG A 219 -3.47 7.72 -11.90
CA ARG A 219 -4.54 8.36 -12.68
C ARG A 219 -4.93 7.57 -13.93
N LYS A 220 -3.96 6.98 -14.64
CA LYS A 220 -4.20 6.26 -15.91
C LYS A 220 -4.96 4.95 -15.74
N GLU A 221 -4.72 4.24 -14.64
CA GLU A 221 -5.35 2.94 -14.36
C GLU A 221 -6.71 3.08 -13.65
N ALA A 222 -7.26 4.30 -13.56
CA ALA A 222 -8.58 4.56 -12.97
C ALA A 222 -9.71 3.86 -13.76
N SER A 223 -10.66 3.27 -13.03
CA SER A 223 -11.81 2.55 -13.61
C SER A 223 -13.10 2.89 -12.86
N ALA A 224 -14.23 2.88 -13.58
CA ALA A 224 -15.57 3.06 -13.00
C ALA A 224 -16.12 1.77 -12.35
N ASP A 225 -15.56 0.61 -12.72
CA ASP A 225 -16.11 -0.69 -12.38
C ASP A 225 -15.68 -1.17 -11.00
N ASP A 226 -14.48 -0.78 -10.54
CA ASP A 226 -13.87 -1.38 -9.36
C ASP A 226 -13.10 -0.39 -8.49
N THR A 227 -13.24 -0.57 -7.18
CA THR A 227 -12.53 0.19 -6.14
C THR A 227 -11.14 -0.36 -5.81
N ARG A 228 -10.81 -1.59 -6.26
CA ARG A 228 -9.53 -2.26 -5.96
C ARG A 228 -8.31 -1.41 -6.31
N HIS A 229 -8.35 -0.69 -7.43
CA HIS A 229 -7.25 0.19 -7.84
C HIS A 229 -7.01 1.31 -6.84
N VAL A 230 -8.06 2.04 -6.47
CA VAL A 230 -7.97 3.16 -5.51
C VAL A 230 -7.58 2.64 -4.12
N ARG A 231 -8.12 1.49 -3.69
CA ARG A 231 -7.71 0.85 -2.43
C ARG A 231 -6.24 0.43 -2.45
N GLY A 232 -5.79 -0.18 -3.54
CA GLY A 232 -4.38 -0.55 -3.71
C GLY A 232 -3.44 0.66 -3.70
N ALA A 233 -3.87 1.79 -4.25
CA ALA A 233 -3.14 3.06 -4.17
C ALA A 233 -3.06 3.60 -2.74
N LEU A 234 -4.18 3.58 -2.00
CA LEU A 234 -4.24 4.01 -0.60
C LEU A 234 -3.37 3.12 0.30
N GLU A 235 -3.55 1.79 0.24
CA GLU A 235 -2.76 0.81 1.00
C GLU A 235 -1.27 0.84 0.61
N GLY A 236 -0.97 1.15 -0.65
CA GLY A 236 0.39 1.30 -1.15
C GLY A 236 1.06 2.58 -0.64
N TYR A 237 0.34 3.70 -0.62
CA TYR A 237 0.91 5.01 -0.25
C TYR A 237 0.89 5.25 1.27
N ALA A 238 -0.01 4.61 2.02
CA ALA A 238 -0.13 4.77 3.47
C ALA A 238 1.21 4.60 4.22
N PRO A 239 2.07 3.59 3.93
CA PRO A 239 3.38 3.49 4.56
C PRO A 239 4.36 4.61 4.19
N VAL A 240 4.27 5.17 2.98
CA VAL A 240 5.09 6.34 2.59
C VAL A 240 4.65 7.56 3.40
N ALA A 241 3.34 7.79 3.50
CA ALA A 241 2.76 8.90 4.25
C ALA A 241 3.06 8.82 5.75
N SER A 242 2.91 7.63 6.36
CA SER A 242 3.03 7.45 7.82
C SER A 242 4.44 7.19 8.33
N LEU A 243 5.28 6.50 7.55
CA LEU A 243 6.63 6.09 7.98
C LEU A 243 7.74 6.82 7.23
N GLY A 244 7.40 7.66 6.25
CA GLY A 244 8.36 8.30 5.36
C GLY A 244 9.15 7.31 4.51
N TYR A 245 10.13 7.85 3.80
CA TYR A 245 11.11 7.08 3.04
C TYR A 245 12.18 6.47 3.94
N CYS A 246 12.76 5.37 3.48
CA CYS A 246 13.94 4.79 4.10
C CYS A 246 15.14 5.76 4.00
N ALA A 247 15.93 5.85 5.08
CA ALA A 247 17.20 6.56 5.06
C ALA A 247 18.11 5.94 3.99
N ARG A 248 18.79 6.79 3.22
CA ARG A 248 19.74 6.38 2.19
C ARG A 248 21.15 6.26 2.77
#